data_AF-A0A7W0QXM6-F1
#
_entry.id   AF-A0A7W0QXM6-F1
#
_cell.length_a   1.000
_cell.length_b   1.000
_cell.length_c   1.000
_cell.angle_alpha   90.00
_cell.angle_beta   90.00
_cell.angle_gamma   90.00
#
_symmetry.space_group_name_H-M   'P 1'
#
loop_
_entity.id
_entity.type
_entity.pdbx_description
1 polymer ?
#
loop_
_entity_poly.entity_id
_entity_poly.type
_entity_poly.pdbx_seq_one_letter_code
_entity_poly.pdbx_strand_id
1 'polypeptide(L)'
;MTDHDTPADDALHGTADQVDPGMGGDDRSMAGDGTQHAPGVAFWVTMALGGAVTLFGAVGLFTAEGNDLKSFIPWFAGGALLVDLVVVPLAAAIGLLGRRLIPPPAWPPVRAALLASAVLAVFAAPLVADLGGRPDNESLRPRDYGSGLLTAVVVVWAITLAVGVATMAADRRHRPPAHEAV
;
A
#
# COMPACT_ATOMS: atom_id res chain seq x y z
N MET A 1 -52.36 -48.47 48.99
CA MET A 1 -53.23 -47.36 49.43
C MET A 1 -52.31 -46.15 49.49
N THR A 2 -52.05 -45.56 48.31
CA THR A 2 -52.49 -44.19 47.92
C THR A 2 -51.79 -43.17 48.82
N ASP A 3 -51.00 -42.21 48.35
CA ASP A 3 -51.17 -41.38 47.14
C ASP A 3 -49.99 -40.38 47.03
N HIS A 4 -49.88 -39.68 45.90
CA HIS A 4 -49.26 -38.33 45.72
C HIS A 4 -47.74 -38.16 45.96
N ASP A 5 -46.90 -37.55 45.12
CA ASP A 5 -47.08 -36.38 44.25
C ASP A 5 -46.02 -36.29 43.12
N THR A 6 -46.46 -35.78 41.97
CA THR A 6 -45.68 -34.92 41.06
C THR A 6 -46.68 -33.88 40.59
N PRO A 7 -46.45 -32.57 40.80
CA PRO A 7 -45.85 -31.78 39.72
C PRO A 7 -45.03 -30.53 40.14
N ALA A 8 -44.08 -30.16 39.28
CA ALA A 8 -43.71 -28.81 38.85
C ALA A 8 -44.09 -27.60 39.73
N ASP A 9 -43.15 -27.08 40.53
CA ASP A 9 -43.28 -25.79 41.23
C ASP A 9 -42.09 -24.82 41.06
N ASP A 10 -41.20 -25.01 40.08
CA ASP A 10 -40.05 -24.10 39.86
C ASP A 10 -40.26 -23.04 38.76
N ALA A 11 -41.49 -22.83 38.29
CA ALA A 11 -41.76 -22.03 37.08
C ALA A 11 -42.47 -20.68 37.30
N LEU A 12 -42.58 -20.13 38.52
CA LEU A 12 -43.39 -18.92 38.76
C LEU A 12 -42.78 -17.85 39.68
N HIS A 13 -41.44 -17.72 39.76
CA HIS A 13 -40.84 -16.48 40.25
C HIS A 13 -40.53 -15.50 39.10
N GLY A 14 -41.55 -14.68 38.80
CA GLY A 14 -41.48 -13.28 38.39
C GLY A 14 -40.30 -12.83 37.53
N THR A 15 -40.44 -12.96 36.22
CA THR A 15 -39.63 -12.28 35.19
C THR A 15 -40.20 -10.89 34.81
N ALA A 16 -40.85 -10.21 35.74
CA ALA A 16 -41.43 -8.89 35.53
C ALA A 16 -40.94 -7.95 36.62
N ASP A 17 -39.76 -7.36 36.42
CA ASP A 17 -39.42 -5.97 36.74
C ASP A 17 -37.88 -5.77 36.69
N GLN A 18 -37.30 -5.83 35.49
CA GLN A 18 -35.95 -5.33 35.28
C GLN A 18 -35.97 -4.32 34.14
N VAL A 19 -36.46 -3.13 34.48
CA VAL A 19 -36.21 -1.93 33.68
C VAL A 19 -34.74 -1.57 33.86
N ASP A 20 -33.94 -1.78 32.81
CA ASP A 20 -32.54 -1.36 32.74
C ASP A 20 -32.45 0.19 32.72
N PRO A 21 -31.87 0.86 33.74
CA PRO A 21 -31.69 2.30 33.74
C PRO A 21 -30.35 2.69 33.08
N GLY A 22 -29.95 1.98 32.03
CA GLY A 22 -28.66 2.15 31.34
C GLY A 22 -28.70 2.95 30.04
N MET A 23 -29.84 3.07 29.35
CA MET A 23 -29.90 3.79 28.06
C MET A 23 -30.18 5.29 28.21
N GLY A 24 -29.38 5.93 29.06
CA GLY A 24 -29.33 7.37 29.26
C GLY A 24 -28.01 7.96 28.77
N GLY A 25 -27.83 7.98 27.45
CA GLY A 25 -26.90 8.87 26.77
C GLY A 25 -25.41 8.56 26.92
N ASP A 26 -24.92 7.65 26.08
CA ASP A 26 -23.50 7.45 25.77
C ASP A 26 -22.92 8.53 24.85
N ASP A 27 -23.57 9.69 24.76
CA ASP A 27 -23.13 10.88 24.04
C ASP A 27 -21.83 11.47 24.65
N ARG A 28 -21.40 10.97 25.82
CA ARG A 28 -20.17 11.36 26.52
C ARG A 28 -18.94 10.52 26.18
N SER A 29 -19.08 9.45 25.40
CA SER A 29 -17.93 8.63 24.96
C SER A 29 -17.14 9.26 23.79
N MET A 30 -17.63 10.38 23.24
CA MET A 30 -16.93 11.25 22.29
C MET A 30 -16.13 12.37 22.97
N ALA A 31 -16.06 12.39 24.31
CA ALA A 31 -15.01 13.13 25.00
C ALA A 31 -13.71 12.36 24.77
N GLY A 32 -13.03 12.69 23.68
CA GLY A 32 -11.78 12.05 23.28
C GLY A 32 -10.84 11.93 24.46
N ASP A 33 -10.60 10.68 24.87
CA ASP A 33 -9.50 10.34 25.74
C ASP A 33 -8.22 10.77 25.02
N GLY A 34 -7.76 11.98 25.34
CA GLY A 34 -6.59 12.61 24.78
C GLY A 34 -5.30 11.98 25.27
N THR A 35 -5.25 10.65 25.41
CA THR A 35 -4.03 9.90 25.65
C THR A 35 -3.13 10.06 24.43
N GLN A 36 -2.44 11.20 24.36
CA GLN A 36 -1.31 11.41 23.48
C GLN A 36 -0.32 10.29 23.79
N HIS A 37 -0.28 9.29 22.91
CA HIS A 37 0.68 8.21 23.04
C HIS A 37 2.07 8.83 22.93
N ALA A 38 2.81 8.83 24.05
CA ALA A 38 4.18 9.30 24.04
C ALA A 38 4.94 8.53 22.95
N PRO A 39 5.67 9.23 22.06
CA PRO A 39 6.36 8.56 20.97
C PRO A 39 7.33 7.52 21.54
N GLY A 40 7.15 6.27 21.13
CA GLY A 40 7.99 5.16 21.58
C GLY A 40 9.44 5.31 21.12
N VAL A 41 10.34 4.51 21.69
CA VAL A 41 11.78 4.53 21.35
C VAL A 41 12.03 4.38 19.85
N ALA A 42 11.24 3.57 19.15
CA ALA A 42 11.36 3.38 17.70
C ALA A 42 11.16 4.69 16.91
N PHE A 43 10.26 5.56 17.35
CA PHE A 43 10.07 6.88 16.75
C PHE A 43 11.32 7.74 16.91
N TRP A 44 11.89 7.79 18.11
CA TRP A 44 13.08 8.59 18.36
C TRP A 44 14.31 8.04 17.64
N VAL A 45 14.46 6.73 17.58
CA VAL A 45 15.55 6.08 16.83
C VAL A 45 15.44 6.39 15.34
N THR A 46 14.25 6.24 14.74
CA THR A 46 14.05 6.54 13.32
C THR A 46 14.20 8.04 13.03
N MET A 47 13.71 8.91 13.92
CA MET A 47 13.88 10.36 13.81
C MET A 47 15.36 10.76 13.91
N ALA A 48 16.10 10.23 14.88
CA ALA A 48 17.52 10.51 15.06
C ALA A 48 18.33 10.02 13.86
N LEU A 49 18.05 8.80 13.37
CA LEU A 49 18.71 8.25 12.20
C LEU A 49 18.43 9.06 10.94
N GLY A 50 17.16 9.36 10.66
CA GLY A 50 16.76 10.16 9.50
C GLY A 50 17.31 11.59 9.57
N GLY A 51 17.29 12.18 10.76
CA GLY A 51 17.87 13.50 11.03
C GLY A 51 19.39 13.51 10.81
N ALA A 52 20.11 12.49 11.26
CA ALA A 52 21.55 12.36 11.03
C ALA A 52 21.89 12.25 9.54
N VAL A 53 21.14 11.44 8.77
CA VAL A 53 21.31 11.32 7.31
C VAL A 53 21.01 12.65 6.61
N THR A 54 19.94 13.33 7.01
CA THR A 54 19.55 14.64 6.45
C THR A 54 20.62 15.70 6.74
N LEU A 55 21.13 15.75 7.98
CA LEU A 55 22.19 16.67 8.38
C LEU A 55 23.48 16.38 7.62
N PHE A 56 23.85 15.11 7.48
CA PHE A 56 25.02 14.71 6.70
C PHE A 56 24.91 15.16 5.24
N GLY A 57 23.75 14.96 4.60
CA GLY A 57 23.49 15.43 3.25
C GLY A 57 23.53 16.96 3.13
N ALA A 58 22.95 17.67 4.10
CA ALA A 58 22.97 19.14 4.14
C ALA A 58 24.40 19.68 4.31
N VAL A 59 25.18 19.14 5.25
CA VAL A 59 26.59 19.51 5.43
C VAL A 59 27.36 19.26 4.14
N GLY A 60 27.23 18.07 3.54
CA GLY A 60 27.86 17.74 2.27
C GLY A 60 27.51 18.73 1.16
N LEU A 61 26.26 19.17 1.07
CA LEU A 61 25.82 20.16 0.09
C LEU A 61 26.54 21.51 0.26
N PHE A 62 26.78 21.96 1.50
CA PHE A 62 27.43 23.25 1.76
C PHE A 62 28.96 23.20 1.80
N THR A 63 29.55 22.02 2.05
CA THR A 63 31.01 21.87 2.20
C THR A 63 31.70 21.28 0.97
N ALA A 64 30.96 20.67 0.02
CA ALA A 64 31.56 20.08 -1.17
C ALA A 64 32.09 21.16 -2.13
N GLU A 65 33.38 21.07 -2.46
CA GLU A 65 34.00 21.90 -3.50
C GLU A 65 33.38 21.61 -4.86
N GLY A 66 32.99 22.65 -5.60
CA GLY A 66 32.35 22.53 -6.91
C GLY A 66 30.83 22.36 -6.90
N ASN A 67 30.17 22.43 -5.74
CA ASN A 67 28.72 22.40 -5.69
C ASN A 67 28.10 23.71 -6.21
N ASP A 68 27.27 23.62 -7.25
CA ASP A 68 26.50 24.74 -7.76
C ASP A 68 25.06 24.66 -7.25
N LEU A 69 24.76 25.41 -6.19
CA LEU A 69 23.41 25.49 -5.63
C LEU A 69 22.36 25.92 -6.67
N LYS A 70 22.75 26.73 -7.67
CA LYS A 70 21.84 27.16 -8.73
C LYS A 70 21.42 26.02 -9.65
N SER A 71 22.28 25.02 -9.80
CA SER A 71 21.97 23.78 -10.53
C SER A 71 21.29 22.73 -9.65
N PHE A 72 21.65 22.66 -8.36
CA PHE A 72 21.02 21.74 -7.40
C PHE A 72 19.55 22.07 -7.14
N ILE A 73 19.21 23.32 -6.85
CA ILE A 73 17.84 23.75 -6.48
C ILE A 73 16.80 23.31 -7.52
N PRO A 74 16.95 23.59 -8.83
CA PRO A 74 15.96 23.17 -9.82
C PRO A 74 15.91 21.65 -9.99
N TRP A 75 17.02 20.93 -9.82
CA TRP A 75 17.01 19.47 -9.84
C TRP A 75 16.25 18.88 -8.63
N PHE A 76 16.55 19.38 -7.43
CA PHE A 76 15.94 18.93 -6.18
C PHE A 76 14.45 19.29 -6.13
N ALA A 77 14.11 20.57 -6.35
CA ALA A 77 12.73 21.03 -6.37
C ALA A 77 11.95 20.42 -7.55
N GLY A 78 12.57 20.32 -8.73
CA GLY A 78 11.97 19.70 -9.90
C GLY A 78 11.65 18.21 -9.66
N GLY A 79 12.58 17.47 -9.05
CA GLY A 79 12.36 16.07 -8.67
C GLY A 79 11.23 15.92 -7.64
N ALA A 80 11.23 16.72 -6.57
CA ALA A 80 10.18 16.70 -5.56
C ALA A 80 8.81 17.04 -6.16
N LEU A 81 8.72 18.12 -6.94
CA LEU A 81 7.48 18.53 -7.61
C LEU A 81 7.01 17.48 -8.62
N LEU A 82 7.90 16.84 -9.38
CA LEU A 82 7.54 15.76 -10.29
C LEU A 82 6.90 14.60 -9.51
N VAL A 83 7.45 14.25 -8.35
CA VAL A 83 6.89 13.18 -7.51
C VAL A 83 5.52 13.58 -6.98
N ASP A 84 5.40 14.74 -6.35
CA ASP A 84 4.18 15.16 -5.66
C ASP A 84 3.04 15.49 -6.64
N LEU A 85 3.36 16.12 -7.77
CA LEU A 85 2.36 16.61 -8.73
C LEU A 85 2.08 15.63 -9.87
N VAL A 86 2.94 14.65 -10.12
CA VAL A 86 2.76 13.71 -11.24
C VAL A 86 2.72 12.27 -10.75
N VAL A 87 3.75 11.81 -10.03
CA VAL A 87 3.87 10.39 -9.65
C VAL A 87 2.78 9.99 -8.68
N VAL A 88 2.58 10.76 -7.60
CA VAL A 88 1.56 10.50 -6.58
C VAL A 88 0.14 10.49 -7.17
N PRO A 89 -0.32 11.52 -7.92
CA PRO A 89 -1.66 11.51 -8.48
C PRO A 89 -1.84 10.40 -9.53
N LEU A 90 -0.83 10.11 -10.34
CA LEU A 90 -0.90 9.01 -11.30
C LEU A 90 -1.01 7.65 -10.60
N ALA A 91 -0.22 7.42 -9.55
CA ALA A 91 -0.30 6.20 -8.75
C ALA A 91 -1.67 6.05 -8.07
N ALA A 92 -2.22 7.16 -7.54
CA ALA A 92 -3.56 7.18 -6.97
C ALA A 92 -4.63 6.87 -8.03
N ALA A 93 -4.53 7.46 -9.23
CA ALA A 93 -5.45 7.20 -10.34
C ALA A 93 -5.39 5.75 -10.80
N ILE A 94 -4.19 5.18 -10.97
CA ILE A 94 -3.99 3.77 -11.32
C ILE A 94 -4.57 2.86 -10.22
N GLY A 95 -4.34 3.18 -8.95
CA GLY A 95 -4.90 2.44 -7.82
C GLY A 95 -6.43 2.48 -7.80
N LEU A 96 -7.02 3.64 -8.02
CA LEU A 96 -8.47 3.82 -8.08
C LEU A 96 -9.09 3.09 -9.26
N LEU A 97 -8.50 3.24 -10.45
CA LEU A 97 -8.97 2.62 -11.68
C LEU A 97 -8.83 1.10 -11.60
N GLY A 98 -7.70 0.61 -11.09
CA GLY A 98 -7.47 -0.81 -10.88
C GLY A 98 -8.46 -1.44 -9.92
N ARG A 99 -8.80 -0.78 -8.80
CA ARG A 99 -9.87 -1.26 -7.89
C ARG A 99 -11.26 -1.28 -8.53
N ARG A 100 -11.51 -0.46 -9.54
CA ARG A 100 -12.79 -0.43 -10.28
C ARG A 100 -12.86 -1.44 -11.41
N LEU A 101 -11.75 -1.69 -12.11
CA LEU A 101 -11.71 -2.51 -13.31
C LEU A 101 -11.32 -3.97 -13.05
N ILE A 102 -10.55 -4.24 -11.99
CA ILE A 102 -9.96 -5.56 -11.75
C ILE A 102 -10.70 -6.23 -10.59
N PRO A 103 -11.12 -7.51 -10.73
CA PRO A 103 -11.71 -8.26 -9.63
C PRO A 103 -10.79 -8.30 -8.40
N PRO A 104 -11.34 -8.21 -7.16
CA PRO A 104 -10.55 -8.22 -5.93
C PRO A 104 -9.45 -9.31 -5.85
N PRO A 105 -9.68 -10.58 -6.23
CA PRO A 105 -8.65 -11.62 -6.14
C PRO A 105 -7.49 -11.46 -7.11
N ALA A 106 -7.65 -10.66 -8.18
CA ALA A 106 -6.59 -10.40 -9.15
C ALA A 106 -5.88 -9.06 -8.94
N TRP A 107 -6.37 -8.21 -8.02
CA TRP A 107 -5.76 -6.91 -7.77
C TRP A 107 -4.36 -6.97 -7.14
N PRO A 108 -4.09 -7.81 -6.11
CA PRO A 108 -2.75 -7.93 -5.54
C PRO A 108 -1.62 -8.25 -6.54
N PRO A 109 -1.74 -9.26 -7.43
CA PRO A 109 -0.69 -9.54 -8.40
C PRO A 109 -0.52 -8.41 -9.43
N VAL A 110 -1.60 -7.74 -9.84
CA VAL A 110 -1.50 -6.58 -10.75
C VAL A 110 -0.78 -5.41 -10.09
N ARG A 111 -1.06 -5.13 -8.81
CA ARG A 111 -0.34 -4.08 -8.06
C ARG A 111 1.15 -4.38 -7.97
N ALA A 112 1.54 -5.63 -7.75
CA ALA A 112 2.95 -6.03 -7.75
C ALA A 112 3.60 -5.85 -9.14
N ALA A 113 2.89 -6.21 -10.22
CA ALA A 113 3.35 -6.03 -11.60
C ALA A 113 3.62 -4.56 -11.95
N LEU A 114 2.70 -3.68 -11.54
CA LEU A 114 2.81 -2.24 -11.73
C LEU A 114 4.03 -1.69 -10.99
N LEU A 115 4.24 -2.09 -9.74
CA LEU A 115 5.41 -1.69 -8.95
C LEU A 115 6.72 -2.18 -9.59
N ALA A 116 6.78 -3.46 -9.99
CA ALA A 116 7.95 -4.01 -10.67
C ALA A 116 8.25 -3.28 -11.99
N SER A 117 7.22 -3.00 -12.79
CA SER A 117 7.35 -2.25 -14.05
C SER A 117 7.84 -0.82 -13.81
N ALA A 118 7.32 -0.15 -12.78
CA ALA A 118 7.75 1.20 -12.42
C ALA A 118 9.23 1.23 -11.99
N VAL A 119 9.67 0.29 -11.16
CA VAL A 119 11.08 0.16 -10.76
C VAL A 119 11.95 -0.07 -11.98
N LEU A 120 11.59 -1.02 -12.85
CA LEU A 120 12.33 -1.28 -14.09
C LEU A 120 12.43 -0.02 -14.97
N ALA A 121 11.34 0.71 -15.13
CA ALA A 121 11.31 1.94 -15.92
C ALA A 121 12.21 3.03 -15.32
N VAL A 122 12.20 3.24 -14.00
CA VAL A 122 13.07 4.22 -13.34
C VAL A 122 14.55 3.90 -13.54
N PHE A 123 14.94 2.63 -13.38
CA PHE A 123 16.32 2.20 -13.58
C PHE A 123 16.74 2.24 -15.05
N ALA A 124 15.86 1.87 -15.97
CA ALA A 124 16.15 1.84 -17.40
C ALA A 124 16.08 3.23 -18.06
N ALA A 125 15.32 4.18 -17.49
CA ALA A 125 15.11 5.51 -18.06
C ALA A 125 16.40 6.22 -18.48
N PRO A 126 17.45 6.35 -17.64
CA PRO A 126 18.67 7.02 -18.07
C PRO A 126 19.44 6.28 -19.16
N LEU A 127 19.35 4.94 -19.19
CA LEU A 127 20.00 4.12 -20.22
C LEU A 127 19.29 4.22 -21.57
N VAL A 128 17.94 4.24 -21.55
CA VAL A 128 17.12 4.40 -22.75
C VAL A 128 17.21 5.83 -23.30
N ALA A 129 17.30 6.83 -22.44
CA ALA A 129 17.43 8.23 -22.82
C ALA A 129 18.85 8.63 -23.24
N ASP A 130 19.80 7.68 -23.27
CA ASP A 130 21.22 7.90 -23.58
C ASP A 130 21.86 9.04 -22.74
N LEU A 131 21.39 9.20 -21.49
CA LEU A 131 21.87 10.25 -20.59
C LEU A 131 23.30 9.91 -20.17
N GLY A 132 24.28 10.56 -20.81
CA GLY A 132 25.71 10.34 -20.58
C GLY A 132 26.44 9.59 -21.70
N GLY A 133 25.75 9.31 -22.82
CA GLY A 133 26.37 8.73 -24.01
C GLY A 133 27.46 9.64 -24.59
N ARG A 134 28.70 9.18 -24.60
CA ARG A 134 29.78 9.82 -25.37
C ARG A 134 29.76 9.26 -26.79
N PRO A 135 29.73 10.10 -27.85
CA PRO A 135 29.77 9.62 -29.24
C PRO A 135 30.97 8.71 -29.52
N ASP A 136 32.08 8.94 -28.80
CA ASP A 136 33.39 8.32 -29.04
C ASP A 136 33.62 7.03 -28.22
N ASN A 137 32.61 6.53 -27.50
CA ASN A 137 32.75 5.33 -26.66
C ASN A 137 31.88 4.17 -27.17
N GLU A 138 32.40 3.44 -28.17
CA GLU A 138 31.73 2.27 -28.79
C GLU A 138 31.38 1.16 -27.79
N SER A 139 32.08 1.07 -26.65
CA SER A 139 31.79 0.06 -25.61
C SER A 139 30.41 0.21 -24.95
N LEU A 140 29.81 1.40 -25.00
CA LEU A 140 28.46 1.68 -24.47
C LEU A 140 27.36 1.62 -25.55
N ARG A 141 27.73 1.39 -26.82
CA ARG A 141 26.81 1.48 -27.98
C ARG A 141 26.89 0.17 -28.79
N PRO A 142 26.13 -0.87 -28.41
CA PRO A 142 24.98 -1.29 -29.24
C PRO A 142 23.86 -2.02 -28.46
N ARG A 143 23.68 -1.79 -27.15
CA ARG A 143 22.60 -2.47 -26.41
C ARG A 143 21.32 -1.66 -26.56
N ASP A 144 20.33 -2.21 -27.26
CA ASP A 144 18.97 -1.66 -27.28
C ASP A 144 18.32 -1.89 -25.90
N TYR A 145 18.56 -0.95 -24.98
CA TYR A 145 17.98 -0.97 -23.64
C TYR A 145 16.45 -0.86 -23.67
N GLY A 146 15.87 -0.30 -24.74
CA GLY A 146 14.43 -0.25 -24.96
C GLY A 146 13.86 -1.66 -25.14
N SER A 147 14.48 -2.47 -26.00
CA SER A 147 14.10 -3.88 -26.20
C SER A 147 14.24 -4.70 -24.92
N GLY A 148 15.30 -4.47 -24.13
CA GLY A 148 15.53 -5.15 -22.86
C GLY A 148 14.46 -4.81 -21.81
N LEU A 149 14.14 -3.52 -21.68
CA LEU A 149 13.06 -3.05 -20.80
C LEU A 149 11.71 -3.63 -21.22
N LEU A 150 11.38 -3.56 -22.51
CA LEU A 150 10.13 -4.11 -23.03
C LEU A 150 10.02 -5.60 -22.73
N THR A 151 11.09 -6.35 -22.97
CA THR A 151 11.14 -7.79 -22.67
C THR A 151 10.90 -8.06 -21.19
N ALA A 152 11.56 -7.32 -20.30
CA ALA A 152 11.38 -7.47 -18.86
C ALA A 152 9.93 -7.17 -18.42
N VAL A 153 9.33 -6.10 -18.94
CA VAL A 153 7.93 -5.75 -18.68
C VAL A 153 6.99 -6.85 -19.18
N VAL A 154 7.19 -7.37 -20.40
CA VAL A 154 6.40 -8.47 -20.95
C VAL A 154 6.46 -9.71 -20.06
N VAL A 155 7.65 -10.08 -19.58
CA VAL A 155 7.83 -11.21 -18.66
C VAL A 155 7.08 -11.00 -17.35
N VAL A 156 7.20 -9.80 -16.75
CA VAL A 156 6.47 -9.45 -15.52
C VAL A 156 4.96 -9.62 -15.73
N TRP A 157 4.40 -9.05 -16.79
CA TRP A 157 2.97 -9.13 -17.07
C TRP A 157 2.50 -10.55 -17.42
N ALA A 158 3.32 -11.35 -18.11
CA ALA A 158 3.02 -12.75 -18.36
C ALA A 158 2.88 -13.55 -17.05
N ILE A 159 3.78 -13.35 -16.09
CA ILE A 159 3.70 -13.96 -14.75
C ILE A 159 2.46 -13.46 -14.01
N THR A 160 2.18 -12.16 -14.06
CA THR A 160 1.00 -11.57 -13.42
C THR A 160 -0.31 -12.14 -13.96
N LEU A 161 -0.42 -12.32 -15.27
CA LEU A 161 -1.59 -12.94 -15.90
C LEU A 161 -1.76 -14.39 -15.41
N ALA A 162 -0.67 -15.17 -15.38
CA ALA A 162 -0.71 -16.55 -14.90
C ALA A 162 -1.18 -16.63 -13.44
N VAL A 163 -0.62 -15.79 -12.55
CA VAL A 163 -1.01 -15.74 -11.14
C VAL A 163 -2.46 -15.24 -10.99
N GLY A 164 -2.85 -14.19 -11.71
CA GLY A 164 -4.20 -13.63 -11.65
C GLY A 164 -5.27 -14.62 -12.11
N VAL A 165 -5.01 -15.39 -13.17
CA VAL A 165 -5.91 -16.47 -13.60
C VAL A 165 -6.00 -17.56 -12.53
N ALA A 166 -4.88 -17.94 -11.91
CA ALA A 166 -4.87 -18.94 -10.84
C ALA A 166 -5.67 -18.47 -9.60
N THR A 167 -5.52 -17.22 -9.17
CA THR A 167 -6.26 -16.68 -8.01
C THR A 167 -7.77 -16.57 -8.29
N MET A 168 -8.15 -16.16 -9.50
CA MET A 168 -9.56 -16.16 -9.90
C MET A 168 -10.15 -17.58 -9.97
N ALA A 169 -9.39 -18.55 -10.48
CA ALA A 169 -9.83 -19.94 -10.56
C ALA A 169 -9.99 -20.56 -9.16
N ALA A 170 -9.12 -20.22 -8.21
CA ALA A 170 -9.24 -20.66 -6.82
C ALA A 170 -10.50 -20.06 -6.15
N ASP A 171 -10.74 -18.76 -6.29
CA ASP A 171 -11.92 -18.09 -5.71
C ASP A 171 -13.25 -18.69 -6.19
N ARG A 172 -13.33 -19.06 -7.48
CA ARG A 172 -14.52 -19.72 -8.05
C ARG A 172 -14.77 -21.12 -7.47
N ARG A 173 -13.72 -21.84 -7.07
CA ARG A 173 -13.85 -23.19 -6.47
C ARG A 173 -14.34 -23.14 -5.03
N HIS A 174 -14.15 -22.02 -4.34
CA HIS A 174 -14.56 -21.85 -2.94
C HIS A 174 -16.01 -21.35 -2.77
N ARG A 175 -16.69 -20.91 -3.83
CA ARG A 175 -18.12 -20.59 -3.77
C ARG A 175 -18.93 -21.89 -3.86
N PRO A 176 -19.60 -22.33 -2.78
CA PRO A 176 -20.47 -23.51 -2.86
C PRO A 176 -21.62 -23.23 -3.84
N PRO A 177 -22.10 -24.24 -4.57
CA PRO A 177 -23.25 -24.07 -5.44
C PRO A 177 -24.46 -23.62 -4.61
N ALA A 178 -25.11 -22.53 -5.03
CA ALA A 178 -26.37 -22.07 -4.47
C ALA A 178 -27.51 -23.02 -4.89
N HIS A 179 -27.50 -24.22 -4.32
CA HIS A 179 -28.62 -25.14 -4.18
C HIS A 179 -28.78 -25.26 -2.66
N GLU A 180 -29.84 -24.92 -1.95
CA GLU A 180 -31.28 -24.83 -2.22
C GLU A 180 -31.86 -23.76 -1.28
N ALA A 181 -32.69 -22.86 -1.80
CA ALA A 181 -33.61 -22.06 -1.00
C ALA A 181 -34.86 -21.82 -1.86
N VAL A 182 -35.61 -22.90 -2.09
CA VAL A 182 -36.99 -22.88 -2.59
C VAL A 182 -37.78 -23.86 -1.76
#